data_AF-A0A2J5PAP7-F1
#
_entry.id   AF-A0A2J5PAP7-F1
#
_cell.length_a   1.000
_cell.length_b   1.000
_cell.length_c   1.000
_cell.angle_alpha   90.00
_cell.angle_beta   90.00
_cell.angle_gamma   90.00
#
_symmetry.space_group_name_H-M   'P 1'
#
loop_
_entity.id
_entity.type
_entity.pdbx_description
1 polymer ?
#
loop_
_entity_poly.entity_id
_entity_poly.type
_entity_poly.pdbx_seq_one_letter_code
_entity_poly.pdbx_strand_id
1 'polypeptide(L)'
;MKRVKQCVSVAFFMFLSLSAAAHPHSFISLQTEAVAENGLLTGFKMRWTMDEITSADLLYDAGNAKPGSEIWKKLAAEVMANVLGQHYFSELWHNGQRVKFDNRPAGYGLERSGHQAVLTFTLPLAKPQPLAGQTFTFSTYDPTYYVDM
;
A
#
# COMPACT_ATOMS: atom_id res chain seq x y z
N MET A 1 -28.70 -41.22 29.97
CA MET A 1 -28.92 -39.76 30.22
C MET A 1 -27.73 -38.87 29.84
N LYS A 2 -26.46 -39.21 30.16
CA LYS A 2 -25.28 -38.36 29.80
C LYS A 2 -25.09 -38.14 28.30
N ARG A 3 -25.21 -39.19 27.46
CA ARG A 3 -25.05 -39.08 25.99
C ARG A 3 -26.09 -38.16 25.33
N VAL A 4 -27.34 -38.23 25.77
CA VAL A 4 -28.42 -37.37 25.24
C VAL A 4 -28.17 -35.90 25.61
N LYS A 5 -27.74 -35.62 26.84
CA LYS A 5 -27.36 -34.26 27.26
C LYS A 5 -26.17 -33.73 26.44
N GLN A 6 -25.18 -34.57 26.16
CA GLN A 6 -24.03 -34.21 25.33
C GLN A 6 -24.44 -33.91 23.87
N CYS A 7 -25.31 -34.72 23.26
CA CYS A 7 -25.80 -34.47 21.91
C CYS A 7 -26.63 -33.17 21.83
N VAL A 8 -27.47 -32.89 22.82
CA VAL A 8 -28.26 -31.65 22.88
C VAL A 8 -27.35 -30.42 23.05
N SER A 9 -26.33 -30.50 23.91
CA SER A 9 -25.36 -29.41 24.08
C SER A 9 -24.56 -29.14 22.81
N VAL A 10 -24.08 -30.18 22.12
CA VAL A 10 -23.35 -30.02 20.85
C VAL A 10 -24.24 -29.41 19.77
N ALA A 11 -25.49 -29.86 19.65
CA ALA A 11 -26.44 -29.29 18.71
C ALA A 11 -26.70 -27.80 19.01
N PHE A 12 -26.81 -27.40 20.28
CA PHE A 12 -26.97 -26.00 20.68
C PHE A 12 -25.78 -25.11 20.27
N PHE A 13 -24.55 -25.61 20.43
CA PHE A 13 -23.34 -24.86 20.01
C PHE A 13 -23.18 -24.74 18.49
N MET A 14 -23.76 -25.65 17.69
CA MET A 14 -23.77 -25.51 16.22
C MET A 14 -24.61 -24.33 15.72
N PHE A 15 -25.60 -23.86 16.51
CA PHE A 15 -26.42 -22.69 16.16
C PHE A 15 -25.82 -21.35 16.64
N LEU A 16 -24.65 -21.38 17.28
CA LEU A 16 -23.93 -20.19 17.78
C LEU A 16 -22.92 -19.64 16.75
N SER A 17 -23.14 -19.85 15.45
CA SER A 17 -22.31 -19.24 14.40
C SER A 17 -22.59 -17.74 14.34
N LEU A 18 -21.69 -16.93 14.90
CA LEU A 18 -21.68 -15.48 14.75
C LEU A 18 -21.28 -15.13 13.32
N SER A 19 -22.07 -14.27 12.66
CA SER A 19 -21.67 -13.68 11.38
C SER A 19 -20.47 -12.78 11.61
N ALA A 20 -19.33 -13.11 11.00
CA ALA A 20 -18.19 -12.21 10.95
C ALA A 20 -18.46 -11.11 9.93
N ALA A 21 -18.36 -9.84 10.35
CA ALA A 21 -18.41 -8.71 9.44
C ALA A 21 -17.05 -8.57 8.75
N ALA A 22 -16.85 -9.27 7.64
CA ALA A 22 -15.67 -9.10 6.80
C ALA A 22 -15.89 -7.90 5.87
N HIS A 23 -15.07 -6.86 6.01
CA HIS A 23 -14.94 -5.82 4.99
C HIS A 23 -13.97 -6.29 3.90
N PRO A 24 -14.11 -5.82 2.64
CA PRO A 24 -13.11 -6.09 1.62
C PRO A 24 -11.77 -5.48 2.06
N HIS A 25 -10.70 -6.25 1.92
CA HIS A 25 -9.33 -5.80 2.11
C HIS A 25 -8.69 -5.68 0.72
N SER A 26 -7.95 -4.59 0.51
CA SER A 26 -7.07 -4.45 -0.64
C SER A 26 -5.69 -4.98 -0.26
N PHE A 27 -5.07 -5.78 -1.11
CA PHE A 27 -3.69 -6.23 -0.94
C PHE A 27 -2.78 -5.49 -1.90
N ILE A 28 -1.68 -4.94 -1.37
CA ILE A 28 -0.66 -4.25 -2.15
C ILE A 28 0.69 -4.90 -1.87
N SER A 29 1.29 -5.50 -2.90
CA SER A 29 2.68 -5.95 -2.79
C SER A 29 3.62 -4.76 -2.97
N LEU A 30 4.41 -4.48 -1.93
CA LEU A 30 5.38 -3.39 -1.89
C LEU A 30 6.76 -3.80 -2.41
N GLN A 31 7.35 -2.93 -3.22
CA GLN A 31 8.78 -2.92 -3.50
C GLN A 31 9.31 -1.50 -3.25
N THR A 32 10.39 -1.42 -2.46
CA THR A 32 10.98 -0.15 -2.04
C THR A 32 12.48 -0.18 -2.29
N GLU A 33 12.98 0.84 -2.97
CA GLU A 33 14.40 1.04 -3.23
C GLU A 33 14.86 2.36 -2.59
N ALA A 34 15.87 2.30 -1.72
CA ALA A 34 16.51 3.50 -1.21
C ALA A 34 17.32 4.20 -2.32
N VAL A 35 17.13 5.51 -2.47
CA VAL A 35 17.88 6.33 -3.43
C VAL A 35 18.97 7.09 -2.68
N ALA A 36 20.21 6.92 -3.16
CA ALA A 36 21.38 7.53 -2.56
C ALA A 36 22.19 8.28 -3.62
N GLU A 37 22.60 9.51 -3.29
CA GLU A 37 23.46 10.34 -4.14
C GLU A 37 24.59 10.94 -3.29
N ASN A 38 25.84 10.80 -3.72
CA ASN A 38 27.01 11.35 -3.03
C ASN A 38 27.10 10.97 -1.53
N GLY A 39 26.69 9.74 -1.18
CA GLY A 39 26.69 9.26 0.21
C GLY A 39 25.54 9.77 1.08
N LEU A 40 24.56 10.46 0.47
CA LEU A 40 23.36 10.92 1.14
C LEU A 40 22.14 10.12 0.67
N LEU A 41 21.30 9.67 1.60
CA LEU A 41 19.95 9.17 1.31
C LEU A 41 19.10 10.36 0.86
N THR A 42 18.58 10.30 -0.35
CA THR A 42 17.79 11.38 -0.96
C THR A 42 16.31 11.03 -1.06
N GLY A 43 15.94 9.76 -0.99
CA GLY A 43 14.54 9.34 -1.03
C GLY A 43 14.36 7.84 -1.22
N PHE A 44 13.16 7.45 -1.63
CA PHE A 44 12.81 6.08 -1.94
C PHE A 44 12.03 6.00 -3.26
N LYS A 45 12.34 5.03 -4.11
CA LYS A 45 11.47 4.62 -5.20
C LYS A 45 10.53 3.55 -4.69
N MET A 46 9.26 3.71 -5.01
CA MET A 46 8.18 2.85 -4.56
C MET A 46 7.53 2.24 -5.79
N ARG A 47 7.27 0.93 -5.72
CA ARG A 47 6.46 0.21 -6.70
C ARG A 47 5.45 -0.64 -5.95
N TRP A 48 4.18 -0.29 -6.13
CA TRP A 48 3.05 -0.89 -5.43
C TRP A 48 2.20 -1.66 -6.43
N THR A 49 2.09 -2.97 -6.23
CA THR A 49 1.28 -3.84 -7.09
C THR A 49 -0.01 -4.19 -6.37
N MET A 50 -1.13 -3.69 -6.88
CA MET A 50 -2.44 -3.98 -6.32
C MET A 50 -2.87 -5.41 -6.69
N ASP A 51 -3.67 -6.05 -5.84
CA ASP A 51 -4.34 -7.30 -6.18
C ASP A 51 -5.31 -7.13 -7.37
N GLU A 52 -5.78 -8.25 -7.92
CA GLU A 52 -6.64 -8.23 -9.11
C GLU A 52 -7.99 -7.55 -8.87
N ILE A 53 -8.55 -7.64 -7.65
CA ILE A 53 -9.87 -7.08 -7.33
C ILE A 53 -9.80 -5.56 -7.27
N THR A 54 -8.82 -5.02 -6.54
CA THR A 54 -8.53 -3.59 -6.44
C THR A 54 -8.14 -3.02 -7.81
N SER A 55 -7.41 -3.81 -8.60
CA SER A 55 -7.00 -3.42 -9.94
C SER A 55 -8.16 -3.35 -10.93
N ALA A 56 -9.22 -4.13 -10.73
CA ALA A 56 -10.31 -4.25 -11.70
C ALA A 56 -10.95 -2.90 -12.04
N ASP A 57 -11.17 -2.05 -11.04
CA ASP A 57 -11.77 -0.72 -11.21
C ASP A 57 -10.86 0.21 -12.05
N LEU A 58 -9.58 0.31 -11.67
CA LEU A 58 -8.59 1.09 -12.40
C LEU A 58 -8.40 0.62 -13.85
N LEU A 59 -8.39 -0.70 -14.06
CA LEU A 59 -8.23 -1.30 -15.38
C LEU A 59 -9.49 -1.17 -16.23
N TYR A 60 -10.67 -1.11 -15.62
CA TYR A 60 -11.93 -0.83 -16.30
C TYR A 60 -11.94 0.61 -16.83
N ASP A 61 -11.58 1.57 -16.00
CA ASP A 61 -11.48 2.98 -16.39
C ASP A 61 -10.40 3.24 -17.43
N ALA A 62 -9.28 2.51 -17.35
CA ALA A 62 -8.25 2.57 -18.37
C ALA A 62 -8.71 2.00 -19.73
N GLY A 63 -9.58 0.99 -19.71
CA GLY A 63 -10.10 0.32 -20.90
C GLY A 63 -8.98 -0.13 -21.84
N ASN A 64 -9.10 0.23 -23.13
CA ASN A 64 -8.10 -0.06 -24.17
C ASN A 64 -7.09 1.08 -24.38
N ALA A 65 -6.98 2.03 -23.45
CA ALA A 65 -6.06 3.15 -23.57
C ALA A 65 -4.61 2.66 -23.63
N LYS A 66 -3.82 3.22 -24.55
CA LYS A 66 -2.40 2.89 -24.68
C LYS A 66 -1.66 3.26 -23.37
N PRO A 67 -0.72 2.44 -22.89
CA PRO A 67 0.11 2.78 -21.74
C PRO A 67 0.74 4.18 -21.89
N GLY A 68 0.76 4.95 -20.80
CA GLY A 68 1.30 6.32 -20.79
C GLY A 68 0.43 7.38 -21.48
N SER A 69 -0.74 7.03 -22.00
CA SER A 69 -1.72 8.01 -22.49
C SER A 69 -2.25 8.91 -21.38
N GLU A 70 -2.93 9.99 -21.75
CA GLU A 70 -3.53 10.93 -20.80
C GLU A 70 -4.52 10.26 -19.83
N ILE A 71 -5.19 9.18 -20.25
CA ILE A 71 -6.07 8.40 -19.38
C ILE A 71 -5.26 7.77 -18.24
N TRP A 72 -4.15 7.10 -18.55
CA TRP A 72 -3.27 6.51 -17.53
C TRP A 72 -2.63 7.57 -16.62
N LYS A 73 -2.26 8.73 -17.17
CA LYS A 73 -1.74 9.84 -16.37
C LYS A 73 -2.78 10.39 -15.40
N LYS A 74 -4.04 10.52 -15.83
CA LYS A 74 -5.15 10.96 -14.99
C LYS A 74 -5.42 9.97 -13.86
N LEU A 75 -5.51 8.67 -14.18
CA LEU A 75 -5.68 7.62 -13.18
C LEU A 75 -4.51 7.59 -12.18
N ALA A 76 -3.27 7.73 -12.66
CA ALA A 76 -2.10 7.81 -11.79
C ALA A 76 -2.19 9.01 -10.84
N ALA A 77 -2.63 10.17 -11.33
CA ALA A 77 -2.79 11.37 -10.51
C ALA A 77 -3.90 11.22 -9.46
N GLU A 78 -5.03 10.58 -9.81
CA GLU A 78 -6.14 10.31 -8.90
C GLU A 78 -5.72 9.35 -7.77
N VAL A 79 -5.09 8.23 -8.13
CA VAL A 79 -4.55 7.28 -7.14
C VAL A 79 -3.50 7.95 -6.26
N MET A 80 -2.58 8.72 -6.85
CA MET A 80 -1.53 9.42 -6.11
C MET A 80 -2.10 10.48 -5.15
N ALA A 81 -3.18 11.18 -5.53
CA ALA A 81 -3.84 12.15 -4.65
C ALA A 81 -4.42 11.50 -3.40
N ASN A 82 -5.01 10.30 -3.54
CA ASN A 82 -5.51 9.52 -2.40
C ASN A 82 -4.37 9.07 -1.49
N VAL A 83 -3.30 8.52 -2.08
CA VAL A 83 -2.11 8.07 -1.34
C VAL A 83 -1.42 9.24 -0.63
N LEU A 84 -1.34 10.42 -1.26
CA LEU A 84 -0.83 11.65 -0.64
C LEU A 84 -1.63 12.05 0.61
N GLY A 85 -2.96 11.97 0.54
CA GLY A 85 -3.85 12.26 1.67
C GLY A 85 -3.63 11.35 2.88
N GLN A 86 -3.05 10.17 2.66
CA GLN A 86 -2.69 9.19 3.69
C GLN A 86 -1.19 9.21 4.03
N HIS A 87 -0.48 10.30 3.68
CA HIS A 87 0.96 10.43 3.88
C HIS A 87 1.77 9.26 3.28
N TYR A 88 1.34 8.76 2.12
CA TYR A 88 1.94 7.64 1.43
C TYR A 88 2.01 6.34 2.25
N PHE A 89 1.24 6.27 3.34
CA PHE A 89 1.30 5.20 4.32
C PHE A 89 2.72 4.95 4.87
N SER A 90 3.64 5.89 4.69
CA SER A 90 5.07 5.66 4.86
C SER A 90 5.69 6.62 5.85
N GLU A 91 6.62 6.11 6.65
CA GLU A 91 7.39 6.90 7.60
C GLU A 91 8.86 6.50 7.57
N LEU A 92 9.71 7.50 7.81
CA LEU A 92 11.15 7.31 7.98
C LEU A 92 11.56 7.84 9.35
N TRP A 93 12.32 7.04 10.09
CA TRP A 93 12.90 7.40 11.37
C TRP A 93 14.41 7.27 11.35
N HIS A 94 15.09 8.24 11.98
CA HIS A 94 16.52 8.27 12.18
C HIS A 94 16.80 8.62 13.64
N ASN A 95 17.45 7.72 14.39
CA ASN A 95 17.78 7.92 15.81
C ASN A 95 16.58 8.37 16.68
N GLY A 96 15.40 7.79 16.45
CA GLY A 96 14.18 8.12 17.20
C GLY A 96 13.53 9.45 16.80
N GLN A 97 14.02 10.12 15.75
CA GLN A 97 13.41 11.32 15.18
C GLN A 97 12.82 11.02 13.80
N ARG A 98 11.59 11.51 13.55
CA ARG A 98 10.94 11.36 12.25
C ARG A 98 11.62 12.26 11.22
N VAL A 99 12.05 11.66 10.11
CA VAL A 99 12.58 12.35 8.94
C VAL A 99 11.43 12.68 8.00
N LYS A 100 11.38 13.91 7.50
CA LYS A 100 10.29 14.38 6.65
C LYS A 100 10.57 14.07 5.17
N PHE A 101 9.56 13.56 4.47
CA PHE A 101 9.50 13.57 3.01
C PHE A 101 9.19 14.98 2.49
N ASP A 102 9.55 15.25 1.25
CA ASP A 102 9.10 16.46 0.55
C ASP A 102 7.57 16.43 0.37
N ASN A 103 6.98 17.60 0.19
CA ASN A 103 5.54 17.79 0.04
C ASN A 103 5.00 17.25 -1.29
N ARG A 104 5.88 16.98 -2.27
CA ARG A 104 5.48 16.52 -3.60
C ARG A 104 6.19 15.22 -3.95
N PRO A 105 5.44 14.12 -4.18
CA PRO A 105 6.03 12.92 -4.75
C PRO A 105 6.42 13.23 -6.20
N ALA A 106 7.50 12.62 -6.67
CA ALA A 106 8.03 12.83 -8.01
C ALA A 106 7.94 11.55 -8.84
N GLY A 107 7.93 11.69 -10.17
CA GLY A 107 8.04 10.56 -11.10
C GLY A 107 7.03 9.46 -10.84
N TYR A 108 5.75 9.81 -10.65
CA TYR A 108 4.69 8.83 -10.45
C TYR A 108 4.05 8.40 -11.78
N GLY A 109 3.52 7.19 -11.80
CA GLY A 109 2.88 6.59 -12.97
C GLY A 109 2.07 5.37 -12.57
N LEU A 110 1.09 5.04 -13.40
CA LEU A 110 0.25 3.85 -13.26
C LEU A 110 0.35 3.05 -14.55
N GLU A 111 0.52 1.75 -14.43
CA GLU A 111 0.59 0.84 -15.56
C GLU A 111 -0.16 -0.46 -15.29
N ARG A 112 -0.44 -1.20 -16.37
CA ARG A 112 -1.01 -2.54 -16.32
C ARG A 112 0.09 -3.58 -16.37
N SER A 113 0.10 -4.49 -15.39
CA SER A 113 0.90 -5.70 -15.38
C SER A 113 -0.02 -6.91 -15.28
N GLY A 114 -0.34 -7.53 -16.43
CA GLY A 114 -1.31 -8.63 -16.48
C GLY A 114 -2.73 -8.16 -16.07
N HIS A 115 -3.23 -8.68 -14.95
CA HIS A 115 -4.52 -8.29 -14.34
C HIS A 115 -4.35 -7.30 -13.18
N GLN A 116 -3.14 -6.81 -12.95
CA GLN A 116 -2.82 -5.93 -11.83
C GLN A 116 -2.51 -4.51 -12.31
N ALA A 117 -2.93 -3.53 -11.52
CA ALA A 117 -2.50 -2.15 -11.61
C ALA A 117 -1.26 -1.96 -10.75
N VAL A 118 -0.27 -1.27 -11.33
CA VAL A 118 1.02 -1.01 -10.69
C VAL A 118 1.20 0.49 -10.59
N LEU A 119 1.26 0.99 -9.37
CA LEU A 119 1.62 2.38 -9.09
C LEU A 119 3.12 2.47 -8.80
N THR A 120 3.82 3.28 -9.57
CA THR A 120 5.21 3.66 -9.28
C THR A 120 5.27 5.11 -8.86
N PHE A 121 6.11 5.47 -7.90
CA PHE A 121 6.37 6.86 -7.51
C PHE A 121 7.68 6.99 -6.73
N THR A 122 8.19 8.21 -6.61
CA THR A 122 9.38 8.52 -5.80
C THR A 122 8.98 9.41 -4.61
N LEU A 123 9.45 9.03 -3.43
CA LEU A 123 9.35 9.77 -2.18
C LEU A 123 10.69 10.45 -1.86
N PRO A 124 10.92 11.69 -2.32
CA PRO A 124 12.11 12.44 -1.93
C PRO A 124 12.05 12.82 -0.46
N LEU A 125 13.21 12.84 0.21
CA LEU A 125 13.36 13.43 1.54
C LEU A 125 13.37 14.95 1.42
N ALA A 126 12.70 15.65 2.33
CA ALA A 126 12.74 17.11 2.38
C ALA A 126 14.17 17.63 2.63
N LYS A 127 15.00 16.83 3.30
CA LYS A 127 16.43 17.08 3.51
C LYS A 127 17.18 15.75 3.35
N PRO A 128 18.15 15.65 2.41
CA PRO A 128 19.01 14.48 2.31
C PRO A 128 19.71 14.14 3.64
N GLN A 129 19.88 12.85 3.93
CA GLN A 129 20.47 12.37 5.19
C GLN A 129 21.79 11.63 4.92
N PRO A 130 22.83 11.78 5.76
CA PRO A 130 24.04 10.95 5.64
C PRO A 130 23.73 9.45 5.73
N LEU A 131 24.34 8.62 4.87
CA LEU A 131 24.15 7.17 4.93
C LEU A 131 25.23 6.46 5.76
N ALA A 132 26.48 6.91 5.66
CA ALA A 132 27.62 6.21 6.25
C ALA A 132 27.47 6.11 7.78
N GLY A 133 27.48 4.87 8.28
CA GLY A 133 27.36 4.58 9.71
C GLY A 133 26.01 4.94 10.34
N GLN A 134 24.98 5.21 9.54
CA GLN A 134 23.64 5.53 10.03
C GLN A 134 22.72 4.32 9.94
N THR A 135 21.74 4.27 10.84
CA THR A 135 20.64 3.29 10.81
C THR A 135 19.33 4.04 10.68
N PHE A 136 18.51 3.62 9.72
CA PHE A 136 17.18 4.17 9.47
C PHE A 136 16.13 3.07 9.62
N THR A 137 14.95 3.45 10.09
CA THR A 137 13.76 2.60 10.06
C THR A 137 12.78 3.20 9.08
N PHE A 138 12.51 2.50 7.99
CA PHE A 138 11.48 2.84 7.02
C PHE A 138 10.34 1.85 7.15
N SER A 139 9.12 2.36 7.24
CA SER A 139 7.91 1.55 7.37
C SER A 139 6.87 2.05 6.40
N THR A 140 6.13 1.13 5.78
CA THR A 140 4.93 1.42 4.97
C THR A 140 3.79 0.53 5.48
N TYR A 141 2.69 1.12 5.94
CA TYR A 141 1.54 0.38 6.49
C TYR A 141 0.27 1.23 6.55
N ASP A 142 -0.90 0.59 6.45
CA ASP A 142 -2.19 1.21 6.73
C ASP A 142 -2.58 1.03 8.21
N PRO A 143 -2.71 2.11 9.00
CA PRO A 143 -3.10 2.02 10.42
C PRO A 143 -4.55 1.53 10.63
N THR A 144 -5.37 1.54 9.58
CA THR A 144 -6.80 1.18 9.65
C THR A 144 -7.10 -0.25 9.18
N TYR A 145 -6.10 -0.96 8.68
CA TYR A 145 -6.19 -2.34 8.19
C TYR A 145 -7.21 -2.57 7.06
N TYR A 146 -7.57 -1.53 6.29
CA TYR A 146 -8.33 -1.73 5.04
C TYR A 146 -7.43 -2.15 3.89
N VAL A 147 -6.14 -1.81 3.97
CA VAL A 147 -5.11 -2.21 3.01
C VAL A 147 -4.04 -3.03 3.73
N ASP A 148 -3.79 -4.22 3.21
CA ASP A 148 -2.65 -5.04 3.59
C ASP A 148 -1.47 -4.73 2.65
N MET A 149 -0.29 -4.51 3.23
CA MET A 149 0.88 -3.90 2.61
C MET A 149 2.15 -4.71 2.89
#